data_AF-A0A3N6TVC9-F1
#
_entry.id   AF-A0A3N6TVC9-F1
#
_cell.length_a   1.000
_cell.length_b   1.000
_cell.length_c   1.000
_cell.angle_alpha   90.00
_cell.angle_beta   90.00
_cell.angle_gamma   90.00
#
_symmetry.space_group_name_H-M   'P 1'
#
loop_
_entity.id
_entity.type
_entity.pdbx_description
1 polymer ?
#
loop_
_entity_poly.entity_id
_entity_poly.type
_entity_poly.pdbx_seq_one_letter_code
_entity_poly.pdbx_strand_id
1 'polypeptide(L)'
;MPKNKKTEWQVGDPPISVVGDQFCNPYPMELMVKRKVINFSKDYYQVVDPSGNILLQIDGQAWGFNRKRVMRDPAGFTVLTMRQKGIRWKRKWEVHGGESKDKEDLLFTVQQSSAMSLKTSVDVFLAENSNIKKSSTCDFHASGGYSNISFKVFKSDALIAGVGVTHKFTWGSYCKGKYNFSVSVNPEVDYAFIIALLVMVDDIENLC
;
A
#
# COMPACT_ATOMS: atom_id res chain seq x y z
N MET A 1 10.74 -19.61 -30.98
CA MET A 1 10.16 -18.25 -30.95
C MET A 1 9.93 -17.87 -29.49
N PRO A 2 10.63 -16.88 -28.92
CA PRO A 2 10.25 -16.37 -27.60
C PRO A 2 8.94 -15.59 -27.74
N LYS A 3 7.91 -15.99 -26.99
CA LYS A 3 6.68 -15.21 -26.83
C LYS A 3 7.07 -13.90 -26.14
N ASN A 4 6.75 -12.76 -26.75
CA ASN A 4 6.87 -11.45 -26.11
C ASN A 4 6.12 -11.47 -24.76
N LYS A 5 6.85 -11.66 -23.66
CA LYS A 5 6.32 -11.45 -22.31
C LYS A 5 6.15 -9.94 -22.14
N LYS A 6 4.91 -9.46 -22.21
CA LYS A 6 4.56 -8.06 -21.92
C LYS A 6 4.98 -7.79 -20.46
N THR A 7 6.11 -7.12 -20.26
CA THR A 7 6.70 -6.88 -18.92
C THR A 7 6.32 -5.49 -18.39
N GLU A 8 5.67 -4.66 -19.21
CA GLU A 8 5.42 -3.26 -18.93
C GLU A 8 3.93 -2.93 -19.09
N TRP A 9 3.39 -2.19 -18.12
CA TRP A 9 2.02 -1.67 -18.15
C TRP A 9 1.90 -0.59 -19.23
N GLN A 10 0.85 -0.64 -20.04
CA GLN A 10 0.67 0.28 -21.16
C GLN A 10 -0.68 1.01 -21.06
N VAL A 11 -0.73 2.21 -21.64
CA VAL A 11 -1.98 2.96 -21.81
C VAL A 11 -2.96 2.09 -22.61
N GLY A 12 -4.16 1.84 -22.06
CA GLY A 12 -5.17 0.95 -22.63
C GLY A 12 -5.24 -0.45 -22.01
N ASP A 13 -4.36 -0.79 -21.06
CA ASP A 13 -4.61 -1.94 -20.19
C ASP A 13 -5.86 -1.69 -19.30
N PRO A 14 -6.64 -2.73 -18.95
CA PRO A 14 -7.87 -2.55 -18.17
C PRO A 14 -7.61 -1.87 -16.82
N PRO A 15 -8.47 -0.95 -16.37
CA PRO A 15 -8.27 -0.23 -15.12
C PRO A 15 -8.19 -1.19 -13.93
N ILE A 16 -7.28 -0.88 -12.99
CA ILE A 16 -7.17 -1.55 -11.70
C ILE A 16 -7.81 -0.64 -10.67
N SER A 17 -9.13 -0.80 -10.50
CA SER A 17 -9.93 -0.10 -9.50
C SER A 17 -10.24 -1.05 -8.35
N VAL A 18 -9.62 -0.83 -7.19
CA VAL A 18 -9.75 -1.75 -6.02
C VAL A 18 -10.50 -1.08 -4.88
N VAL A 19 -10.23 0.19 -4.63
CA VAL A 19 -10.90 1.05 -3.65
C VAL A 19 -12.03 1.83 -4.32
N GLY A 20 -11.79 2.33 -5.54
CA GLY A 20 -12.82 2.95 -6.37
C GLY A 20 -12.26 3.77 -7.54
N ASP A 21 -13.08 3.94 -8.58
CA ASP A 21 -12.67 4.57 -9.84
C ASP A 21 -12.21 6.02 -9.68
N GLN A 22 -12.69 6.71 -8.65
CA GLN A 22 -12.26 8.08 -8.33
C GLN A 22 -10.78 8.18 -7.93
N PHE A 23 -10.14 7.05 -7.60
CA PHE A 23 -8.71 6.96 -7.30
C PHE A 23 -7.88 6.52 -8.50
N CYS A 24 -8.48 6.37 -9.68
CA CYS A 24 -7.79 6.05 -10.93
C CYS A 24 -7.61 7.32 -11.77
N ASN A 25 -6.38 7.57 -12.23
CA ASN A 25 -6.08 8.69 -13.11
C ASN A 25 -5.69 8.16 -14.49
N PRO A 26 -6.21 8.73 -15.60
CA PRO A 26 -5.85 8.29 -16.96
C PRO A 26 -4.40 8.59 -17.33
N TYR A 27 -3.67 9.35 -16.52
CA TYR A 27 -2.26 9.67 -16.72
C TYR A 27 -1.40 9.11 -15.58
N PRO A 28 -0.10 8.87 -15.83
CA PRO A 28 0.81 8.45 -14.76
C PRO A 28 0.83 9.51 -13.65
N MET A 29 0.74 9.08 -12.41
CA MET A 29 0.78 9.97 -11.25
C MET A 29 2.10 9.86 -10.52
N GLU A 30 2.68 11.00 -10.17
CA GLU A 30 3.76 11.09 -9.20
C GLU A 30 3.21 11.61 -7.87
N LEU A 31 3.34 10.82 -6.82
CA LEU A 31 2.80 11.10 -5.49
C LEU A 31 3.94 11.32 -4.51
N MET A 32 3.89 12.41 -3.76
CA MET A 32 4.79 12.62 -2.63
C MET A 32 4.15 12.10 -1.35
N VAL A 33 4.77 11.08 -0.76
CA VAL A 33 4.32 10.52 0.52
C VAL A 33 5.20 11.04 1.65
N LYS A 34 4.58 11.72 2.60
CA LYS A 34 5.23 12.34 3.76
C LYS A 34 4.84 11.57 5.02
N ARG A 35 5.78 10.84 5.62
CA ARG A 35 5.60 10.16 6.90
C ARG A 35 6.16 11.02 8.03
N LYS A 36 5.38 11.21 9.08
CA LYS A 36 5.77 11.87 10.33
C LYS A 36 5.61 10.90 11.49
N VAL A 37 6.73 10.46 12.04
CA VAL A 37 6.76 9.62 13.25
C VAL A 37 6.65 10.53 14.47
N ILE A 38 5.60 10.32 15.28
CA ILE A 38 5.33 11.13 16.48
C ILE A 38 5.92 10.44 17.71
N ASN A 39 5.70 9.13 17.84
CA ASN A 39 6.28 8.27 18.86
C ASN A 39 6.29 6.81 18.36
N PHE A 40 6.77 5.87 19.20
CA PHE A 40 6.84 4.44 18.87
C PHE A 40 5.53 3.78 18.42
N SER A 41 4.37 4.34 18.78
CA SER A 41 3.06 3.72 18.48
C SER A 41 2.22 4.53 17.49
N LYS A 42 2.63 5.75 17.17
CA LYS A 42 1.88 6.69 16.34
C LYS A 42 2.79 7.37 15.34
N ASP A 43 2.43 7.19 14.09
CA ASP A 43 2.91 7.95 12.95
C ASP A 43 1.74 8.29 12.02
N TYR A 44 2.01 9.23 11.14
CA TYR A 44 1.03 9.83 10.24
C TYR A 44 1.63 9.89 8.84
N TYR A 45 0.84 9.56 7.83
CA TYR A 45 1.21 9.70 6.43
C TYR A 45 0.30 10.73 5.78
N GLN A 46 0.90 11.57 4.95
CA GLN A 46 0.19 12.49 4.07
C GLN A 46 0.67 12.26 2.65
N VAL A 47 -0.26 11.99 1.75
CA VAL A 47 0.00 11.85 0.31
C VAL A 47 -0.40 13.15 -0.36
N VAL A 48 0.51 13.75 -1.10
CA VAL A 48 0.27 14.97 -1.85
C VAL A 48 0.66 14.80 -3.32
N ASP A 49 0.00 15.55 -4.19
CA ASP A 49 0.40 15.68 -5.59
C ASP A 49 1.66 16.57 -5.74
N PRO A 50 2.24 16.68 -6.96
CA PRO A 50 3.40 17.55 -7.20
C PRO A 50 3.12 19.04 -6.94
N SER A 51 1.87 19.47 -7.01
CA SER A 51 1.42 20.84 -6.71
C SER A 51 1.32 21.11 -5.20
N GLY A 52 1.41 20.06 -4.37
CA GLY A 52 1.31 20.15 -2.91
C GLY A 52 -0.12 19.98 -2.37
N ASN A 53 -1.10 19.66 -3.22
CA ASN A 53 -2.47 19.38 -2.78
C ASN A 53 -2.51 18.04 -2.06
N ILE A 54 -3.22 17.99 -0.93
CA ILE A 54 -3.42 16.74 -0.19
C ILE A 54 -4.40 15.86 -0.97
N LEU A 55 -4.02 14.60 -1.16
CA LEU A 55 -4.86 13.58 -1.79
C LEU A 55 -5.37 12.56 -0.76
N LEU A 56 -4.52 12.14 0.18
CA LEU A 56 -4.86 11.16 1.21
C LEU A 56 -4.15 11.47 2.53
N GLN A 57 -4.80 11.10 3.62
CA GLN A 57 -4.25 11.16 4.97
C GLN A 57 -4.40 9.80 5.64
N ILE A 58 -3.34 9.28 6.25
CA ILE A 58 -3.37 7.99 6.94
C ILE A 58 -2.85 8.16 8.35
N ASP A 59 -3.64 7.73 9.32
CA ASP A 59 -3.24 7.65 10.72
C ASP A 59 -3.65 6.31 11.33
N GLY A 60 -3.28 6.13 12.59
CA GLY A 60 -3.70 4.98 13.38
C GLY A 60 -2.59 4.41 14.23
N GLN A 61 -2.85 3.23 14.79
CA GLN A 61 -1.94 2.55 15.68
C GLN A 61 -0.97 1.67 14.86
N ALA A 62 0.29 2.08 14.83
CA ALA A 62 1.38 1.42 14.12
C ALA A 62 1.90 0.15 14.81
N TRP A 63 1.69 0.03 16.14
CA TRP A 63 2.28 -1.01 16.99
C TRP A 63 1.27 -1.60 17.99
N GLY A 64 1.42 -2.89 18.33
CA GLY A 64 0.55 -3.62 19.28
C GLY A 64 -0.24 -4.76 18.62
N PHE A 65 -1.11 -5.43 19.38
CA PHE A 65 -1.89 -6.60 18.93
C PHE A 65 -3.08 -6.25 18.02
N ASN A 66 -3.55 -5.00 18.03
CA ASN A 66 -4.72 -4.52 17.28
C ASN A 66 -4.34 -3.38 16.33
N ARG A 67 -3.34 -3.59 15.48
CA ARG A 67 -2.93 -2.56 14.52
C ARG A 67 -4.07 -2.22 13.57
N LYS A 68 -4.34 -0.93 13.48
CA LYS A 68 -5.40 -0.34 12.67
C LYS A 68 -4.87 0.92 12.04
N ARG A 69 -4.97 1.01 10.71
CA ARG A 69 -4.72 2.24 9.95
C ARG A 69 -6.03 2.68 9.30
N VAL A 70 -6.29 3.98 9.29
CA VAL A 70 -7.45 4.58 8.64
C VAL A 70 -6.94 5.56 7.60
N MET A 71 -7.37 5.38 6.37
CA MET A 71 -7.09 6.29 5.26
C MET A 71 -8.30 7.18 5.03
N ARG A 72 -8.07 8.48 4.91
CA ARG A 72 -9.07 9.51 4.68
C ARG A 72 -8.75 10.33 3.45
N ASP A 73 -9.79 10.84 2.82
CA ASP A 73 -9.71 11.81 1.74
C ASP A 73 -9.36 13.23 2.29
N PRO A 74 -9.20 14.25 1.44
CA PRO A 74 -8.89 15.61 1.88
C PRO A 74 -10.01 16.28 2.69
N ALA A 75 -11.25 15.83 2.53
CA ALA A 75 -12.41 16.31 3.29
C ALA A 75 -12.55 15.63 4.66
N GLY A 76 -11.77 14.59 4.93
CA GLY A 76 -11.76 13.83 6.18
C GLY A 76 -12.70 12.63 6.19
N PHE A 77 -13.34 12.30 5.06
CA PHE A 77 -14.15 11.09 4.96
C PHE A 77 -13.24 9.85 4.89
N THR A 78 -13.64 8.79 5.59
CA THR A 78 -12.88 7.55 5.59
C THR A 78 -13.03 6.83 4.25
N VAL A 79 -11.89 6.61 3.59
CA VAL A 79 -11.77 5.89 2.31
C VAL A 79 -11.70 4.39 2.58
N LEU A 80 -10.76 3.98 3.45
CA LEU A 80 -10.58 2.58 3.81
C LEU A 80 -9.97 2.42 5.20
N THR A 81 -10.14 1.22 5.75
CA THR A 81 -9.53 0.83 7.02
C THR A 81 -8.75 -0.47 6.88
N MET A 82 -7.46 -0.43 7.23
CA MET A 82 -6.56 -1.58 7.23
C MET A 82 -6.45 -2.14 8.66
N ARG A 83 -6.64 -3.45 8.83
CA ARG A 83 -6.58 -4.10 10.15
C ARG A 83 -5.71 -5.35 10.10
N GLN A 84 -4.80 -5.46 11.05
CA GLN A 84 -4.04 -6.68 11.24
C GLN A 84 -4.94 -7.73 11.93
N LYS A 85 -4.91 -8.97 11.41
CA LYS A 85 -5.50 -10.14 12.04
C LYS A 85 -4.42 -11.16 12.41
N GLY A 86 -4.61 -11.81 13.56
CA GLY A 86 -3.76 -12.91 14.03
C GLY A 86 -2.66 -12.48 14.99
N ILE A 87 -2.27 -13.39 15.88
CA ILE A 87 -1.49 -13.01 17.07
C ILE A 87 0.04 -13.13 16.89
N ARG A 88 0.62 -14.10 16.14
CA ARG A 88 2.11 -14.23 16.11
C ARG A 88 2.83 -14.74 14.86
N TRP A 89 2.20 -15.40 13.87
CA TRP A 89 2.98 -16.08 12.81
C TRP A 89 2.52 -15.90 11.35
N LYS A 90 1.21 -15.73 11.11
CA LYS A 90 0.70 -15.36 9.78
C LYS A 90 0.22 -13.92 9.87
N ARG A 91 1.07 -12.99 9.46
CA ARG A 91 0.76 -11.55 9.42
C ARG A 91 -0.23 -11.31 8.28
N LYS A 92 -1.52 -11.48 8.56
CA LYS A 92 -2.61 -11.19 7.63
C LYS A 92 -3.15 -9.81 7.92
N TRP A 93 -3.36 -9.03 6.88
CA TRP A 93 -4.13 -7.79 6.95
C TRP A 93 -5.41 -7.93 6.14
N GLU A 94 -6.43 -7.23 6.60
CA GLU A 94 -7.69 -7.10 5.87
C GLU A 94 -8.00 -5.63 5.71
N VAL A 95 -8.36 -5.25 4.49
CA VAL A 95 -8.67 -3.88 4.11
C VAL A 95 -10.14 -3.81 3.74
N HIS A 96 -10.86 -2.92 4.41
CA HIS A 96 -12.29 -2.72 4.21
C HIS A 96 -12.55 -1.30 3.72
N GLY A 97 -13.56 -1.13 2.87
CA GLY A 97 -14.08 0.17 2.46
C GLY A 97 -14.66 0.93 3.66
N GLY A 98 -14.40 2.23 3.73
CA GLY A 98 -14.86 3.08 4.82
C GLY A 98 -14.40 2.61 6.21
N GLU A 99 -15.29 2.71 7.19
CA GLU A 99 -15.03 2.31 8.58
C GLU A 99 -15.49 0.90 8.92
N SER A 100 -16.15 0.24 7.98
CA SER A 100 -16.81 -1.05 8.19
C SER A 100 -15.83 -2.18 8.54
N LYS A 101 -16.40 -3.26 9.09
CA LYS A 101 -15.76 -4.56 9.34
C LYS A 101 -16.55 -5.71 8.70
N ASP A 102 -17.59 -5.38 7.96
CA ASP A 102 -18.49 -6.36 7.38
C ASP A 102 -17.81 -7.00 6.16
N LYS A 103 -18.15 -8.26 5.89
CA LYS A 103 -17.54 -9.00 4.79
C LYS A 103 -17.83 -8.38 3.43
N GLU A 104 -18.98 -7.73 3.29
CA GLU A 104 -19.40 -7.06 2.06
C GLU A 104 -18.52 -5.85 1.74
N ASP A 105 -17.92 -5.23 2.77
CA ASP A 105 -17.02 -4.10 2.60
C ASP A 105 -15.56 -4.53 2.51
N LEU A 106 -15.25 -5.83 2.52
CA LEU A 106 -13.89 -6.32 2.32
C LEU A 106 -13.45 -6.00 0.89
N LEU A 107 -12.36 -5.24 0.75
CA LEU A 107 -11.77 -4.93 -0.56
C LEU A 107 -10.73 -5.99 -0.94
N PHE A 108 -9.79 -6.24 -0.02
CA PHE A 108 -8.73 -7.21 -0.24
C PHE A 108 -8.07 -7.65 1.08
N THR A 109 -7.32 -8.74 0.99
CA THR A 109 -6.50 -9.27 2.06
C THR A 109 -5.05 -9.31 1.64
N VAL A 110 -4.15 -9.06 2.60
CA VAL A 110 -2.71 -9.06 2.37
C VAL A 110 -2.08 -10.09 3.29
N GLN A 111 -1.19 -10.91 2.76
CA GLN A 111 -0.46 -11.93 3.51
C GLN A 111 1.03 -11.80 3.21
N GLN A 112 1.88 -11.97 4.21
CA GLN A 112 3.32 -11.98 3.97
C GLN A 112 3.73 -13.21 3.14
N SER A 113 4.42 -13.01 2.02
CA SER A 113 4.81 -14.10 1.10
C SER A 113 5.90 -14.99 1.69
N SER A 114 6.84 -14.42 2.45
CA SER A 114 7.88 -15.17 3.16
C SER A 114 8.38 -14.41 4.40
N ALA A 115 8.53 -15.12 5.51
CA ALA A 115 9.02 -14.57 6.78
C ALA A 115 10.56 -14.51 6.87
N MET A 116 11.29 -15.07 5.90
CA MET A 116 12.77 -15.23 5.94
C MET A 116 13.53 -14.42 4.87
N SER A 117 12.85 -13.57 4.10
CA SER A 117 13.51 -12.72 3.09
C SER A 117 14.07 -11.44 3.73
N LEU A 118 15.24 -10.98 3.27
CA LEU A 118 15.82 -9.67 3.61
C LEU A 118 14.94 -8.50 3.15
N LYS A 119 14.10 -8.71 2.13
CA LYS A 119 13.11 -7.74 1.65
C LYS A 119 11.72 -8.19 2.09
N THR A 120 10.98 -7.30 2.73
CA THR A 120 9.56 -7.54 3.05
C THR A 120 8.79 -7.71 1.74
N SER A 121 8.01 -8.79 1.64
CA SER A 121 7.15 -9.04 0.49
C SER A 121 5.79 -9.56 0.93
N VAL A 122 4.76 -9.17 0.19
CA VAL A 122 3.38 -9.50 0.48
C VAL A 122 2.61 -9.88 -0.78
N ASP A 123 1.71 -10.84 -0.60
CA ASP A 123 0.74 -11.29 -1.59
C ASP A 123 -0.63 -10.70 -1.26
N VAL A 124 -1.29 -10.21 -2.30
CA VAL A 124 -2.59 -9.55 -2.22
C VAL A 124 -3.64 -10.41 -2.88
N PHE A 125 -4.78 -10.57 -2.19
CA PHE A 125 -5.92 -11.34 -2.66
C PHE A 125 -7.18 -10.46 -2.58
N LEU A 126 -7.81 -10.18 -3.71
CA LEU A 126 -9.06 -9.44 -3.80
C LEU A 126 -10.21 -10.22 -3.14
N ALA A 127 -11.25 -9.52 -2.67
CA ALA A 127 -12.34 -10.13 -1.94
C ALA A 127 -13.09 -11.22 -2.73
N GLU A 128 -13.30 -11.01 -4.03
CA GLU A 128 -13.93 -11.98 -4.94
C GLU A 128 -13.16 -13.32 -4.94
N ASN A 129 -11.82 -13.24 -4.98
CA ASN A 129 -10.94 -14.41 -5.02
C ASN A 129 -10.65 -15.00 -3.63
N SER A 130 -10.94 -14.25 -2.55
CA SER A 130 -10.68 -14.69 -1.17
C SER A 130 -11.55 -15.86 -0.72
N ASN A 131 -12.71 -16.08 -1.37
CA ASN A 131 -13.64 -17.18 -1.09
C ASN A 131 -13.39 -18.44 -1.95
N ILE A 132 -12.63 -18.30 -3.05
CA ILE A 132 -12.29 -19.43 -3.92
C ILE A 132 -11.11 -20.17 -3.27
N LYS A 133 -11.44 -21.19 -2.46
CA LYS A 133 -10.46 -22.18 -1.99
C LYS A 133 -9.62 -22.65 -3.19
N LYS A 134 -8.34 -22.29 -3.24
CA LYS A 134 -7.29 -22.76 -4.18
C LYS A 134 -7.11 -22.01 -5.52
N SER A 135 -7.14 -20.68 -5.55
CA SER A 135 -6.22 -20.01 -6.48
C SER A 135 -4.84 -20.00 -5.82
N SER A 136 -3.87 -20.76 -6.33
CA SER A 136 -2.50 -20.76 -5.81
C SER A 136 -1.70 -19.51 -6.21
N THR A 137 -2.34 -18.54 -6.88
CA THR A 137 -1.72 -17.33 -7.40
C THR A 137 -2.39 -16.11 -6.79
N CYS A 138 -1.60 -15.20 -6.23
CA CYS A 138 -2.06 -13.91 -5.75
C CYS A 138 -2.49 -13.00 -6.91
N ASP A 139 -3.39 -12.05 -6.63
CA ASP A 139 -3.84 -11.06 -7.63
C ASP A 139 -2.76 -10.01 -7.87
N PHE A 140 -2.08 -9.62 -6.79
CA PHE A 140 -0.95 -8.69 -6.84
C PHE A 140 0.16 -9.14 -5.90
N HIS A 141 1.37 -8.71 -6.21
CA HIS A 141 2.54 -8.89 -5.37
C HIS A 141 3.17 -7.53 -5.09
N ALA A 142 3.44 -7.22 -3.82
CA ALA A 142 4.17 -6.02 -3.44
C ALA A 142 5.41 -6.39 -2.66
N SER A 143 6.51 -5.69 -2.91
CA SER A 143 7.79 -5.97 -2.24
C SER A 143 8.59 -4.72 -1.93
N GLY A 144 9.44 -4.87 -0.92
CA GLY A 144 10.37 -3.89 -0.39
C GLY A 144 9.82 -3.15 0.83
N GLY A 145 10.06 -1.86 1.00
CA GLY A 145 9.70 -1.11 2.20
C GLY A 145 10.35 0.26 2.27
N TYR A 146 9.98 1.06 3.27
CA TYR A 146 10.53 2.40 3.47
C TYR A 146 12.02 2.36 3.84
N SER A 147 12.45 1.37 4.63
CA SER A 147 13.82 1.33 5.16
C SER A 147 14.84 1.10 4.06
N ASN A 148 14.43 0.37 3.02
CA ASN A 148 15.24 0.07 1.85
C ASN A 148 14.90 0.93 0.63
N ILE A 149 14.02 1.93 0.79
CA ILE A 149 13.55 2.87 -0.26
C ILE A 149 13.31 2.15 -1.60
N SER A 150 12.70 0.98 -1.52
CA SER A 150 12.40 0.16 -2.67
C SER A 150 11.00 -0.33 -2.41
N PHE A 151 10.01 0.20 -3.09
CA PHE A 151 8.66 -0.35 -3.04
C PHE A 151 8.21 -0.53 -4.47
N LYS A 152 7.68 -1.72 -4.77
CA LYS A 152 7.21 -2.10 -6.09
C LYS A 152 5.94 -2.92 -5.95
N VAL A 153 4.96 -2.66 -6.79
CA VAL A 153 3.72 -3.41 -6.88
C VAL A 153 3.59 -3.98 -8.28
N PHE A 154 3.25 -5.25 -8.35
CA PHE A 154 3.13 -6.02 -9.58
C PHE A 154 1.74 -6.63 -9.69
N LYS A 155 1.20 -6.63 -10.90
CA LYS A 155 0.08 -7.48 -11.32
C LYS A 155 0.65 -8.54 -12.26
N SER A 156 0.66 -9.80 -11.83
CA SER A 156 1.44 -10.85 -12.49
C SER A 156 2.92 -10.43 -12.65
N ASP A 157 3.43 -10.32 -13.87
CA ASP A 157 4.81 -9.88 -14.16
C ASP A 157 4.92 -8.36 -14.46
N ALA A 158 3.80 -7.62 -14.52
CA ALA A 158 3.78 -6.21 -14.90
C ALA A 158 3.94 -5.29 -13.68
N LEU A 159 4.92 -4.38 -13.71
CA LEU A 159 5.09 -3.34 -12.70
C LEU A 159 3.99 -2.28 -12.87
N ILE A 160 3.15 -2.09 -11.86
CA ILE A 160 2.02 -1.14 -11.88
C ILE A 160 2.27 0.12 -11.05
N ALA A 161 3.14 0.02 -10.04
CA ALA A 161 3.58 1.16 -9.25
C ALA A 161 4.92 0.89 -8.59
N GLY A 162 5.65 1.94 -8.26
CA GLY A 162 6.86 1.82 -7.46
C GLY A 162 7.39 3.15 -6.96
N VAL A 163 8.41 3.10 -6.11
CA VAL A 163 9.10 4.30 -5.63
C VAL A 163 9.88 4.95 -6.77
N GLY A 164 9.66 6.25 -6.96
CA GLY A 164 10.39 7.12 -7.89
C GLY A 164 11.69 7.68 -7.29
N VAL A 165 12.29 8.67 -7.95
CA VAL A 165 13.57 9.29 -7.53
C VAL A 165 13.45 9.92 -6.13
N THR A 166 14.31 9.50 -5.20
CA THR A 166 14.29 9.87 -3.78
C THR A 166 14.96 11.22 -3.50
N HIS A 167 14.34 12.10 -2.71
CA HIS A 167 15.10 13.15 -2.00
C HIS A 167 14.57 13.49 -0.59
N LYS A 168 15.55 13.61 0.33
CA LYS A 168 15.53 14.21 1.68
C LYS A 168 14.97 13.35 2.82
N PHE A 169 15.90 12.61 3.45
CA PHE A 169 15.78 12.12 4.81
C PHE A 169 16.24 13.21 5.80
N THR A 170 15.47 13.46 6.86
CA THR A 170 15.92 14.29 7.98
C THR A 170 15.60 13.58 9.28
N TRP A 171 16.64 13.06 9.93
CA TRP A 171 16.54 12.44 11.24
C TRP A 171 16.25 13.54 12.29
N GLY A 172 15.21 13.36 13.10
CA GLY A 172 15.00 14.13 14.34
C GLY A 172 15.41 13.29 15.56
N SER A 173 15.63 13.88 16.74
CA SER A 173 15.98 13.16 17.97
C SER A 173 15.15 11.87 18.22
N TYR A 174 15.71 10.90 18.95
CA TYR A 174 15.14 9.58 19.31
C TYR A 174 13.60 9.46 19.15
N CYS A 175 13.18 8.59 18.23
CA CYS A 175 11.79 8.18 17.93
C CYS A 175 10.88 9.25 17.31
N LYS A 176 11.45 10.32 16.74
CA LYS A 176 10.75 11.31 15.90
C LYS A 176 11.49 11.48 14.58
N GLY A 177 10.78 11.37 13.46
CA GLY A 177 11.38 11.48 12.14
C GLY A 177 10.40 11.96 11.09
N LYS A 178 10.93 12.60 10.04
CA LYS A 178 10.18 12.95 8.83
C LYS A 178 10.82 12.26 7.64
N TYR A 179 10.00 11.56 6.86
CA TYR A 179 10.44 10.82 5.70
C TYR A 179 9.59 11.23 4.51
N ASN A 180 10.23 11.62 3.42
CA ASN A 180 9.55 11.99 2.18
C ASN A 180 10.14 11.14 1.05
N PHE A 181 9.27 10.59 0.21
CA PHE A 181 9.68 9.88 -0.99
C PHE A 181 8.57 9.97 -2.03
N SER A 182 8.96 9.78 -3.29
CA SER A 182 8.06 9.82 -4.43
C SER A 182 7.59 8.40 -4.77
N VAL A 183 6.32 8.27 -5.13
CA VAL A 183 5.71 7.04 -5.65
C VAL A 183 5.16 7.34 -7.03
N SER A 184 5.63 6.61 -8.02
CA SER A 184 5.08 6.62 -9.37
C SER A 184 4.01 5.55 -9.48
N VAL A 185 2.82 5.95 -9.91
CA VAL A 185 1.66 5.08 -10.14
C VAL A 185 1.30 5.17 -11.62
N ASN A 186 1.12 4.02 -12.27
CA ASN A 186 0.79 3.98 -13.69
C ASN A 186 -0.64 4.47 -13.98
N PRO A 187 -0.94 4.83 -15.24
CA PRO A 187 -2.29 5.16 -15.68
C PRO A 187 -3.31 4.09 -15.32
N GLU A 188 -4.51 4.51 -14.96
CA GLU A 188 -5.66 3.64 -14.66
C GLU A 188 -5.43 2.67 -13.48
N VAL A 189 -4.46 2.97 -12.62
CA VAL A 189 -4.18 2.22 -11.40
C VAL A 189 -4.64 3.04 -10.19
N ASP A 190 -5.44 2.41 -9.33
CA ASP A 190 -5.94 2.98 -8.09
C ASP A 190 -4.80 3.37 -7.13
N TYR A 191 -4.56 4.67 -6.96
CA TYR A 191 -3.47 5.13 -6.10
C TYR A 191 -3.76 4.92 -4.61
N ALA A 192 -5.02 4.88 -4.17
CA ALA A 192 -5.36 4.62 -2.77
C ALA A 192 -4.99 3.18 -2.39
N PHE A 193 -5.22 2.23 -3.30
CA PHE A 193 -4.77 0.85 -3.17
C PHE A 193 -3.23 0.76 -3.06
N ILE A 194 -2.49 1.42 -3.96
CA ILE A 194 -1.02 1.42 -3.93
C ILE A 194 -0.48 1.98 -2.61
N ILE A 195 -1.03 3.10 -2.14
CA ILE A 195 -0.63 3.73 -0.88
C ILE A 195 -0.96 2.82 0.32
N ALA A 196 -2.10 2.14 0.32
CA ALA A 196 -2.46 1.20 1.38
C ALA A 196 -1.46 0.04 1.47
N LEU A 197 -1.06 -0.55 0.33
CA LEU A 197 -0.03 -1.59 0.29
C LEU A 197 1.30 -1.10 0.82
N LEU A 198 1.70 0.10 0.43
CA LEU A 198 2.94 0.70 0.87
C LEU A 198 2.98 0.91 2.39
N VAL A 199 1.89 1.41 2.99
CA VAL A 199 1.79 1.60 4.45
C VAL A 199 1.81 0.24 5.17
N MET A 200 1.13 -0.77 4.65
CA MET A 200 1.14 -2.10 5.26
C MET A 200 2.50 -2.78 5.17
N VAL A 201 3.20 -2.65 4.04
CA VAL A 201 4.55 -3.20 3.86
C VAL A 201 5.53 -2.50 4.82
N ASP A 202 5.42 -1.19 4.99
CA ASP A 202 6.19 -0.42 5.98
C ASP A 202 5.90 -0.87 7.42
N ASP A 203 4.61 -1.04 7.77
CA ASP A 203 4.20 -1.54 9.09
C ASP A 203 4.73 -2.97 9.34
N ILE A 204 4.89 -3.78 8.29
CA ILE A 204 5.45 -5.13 8.36
C ILE A 204 6.99 -5.10 8.51
N GLU A 205 7.68 -4.15 7.89
CA GLU A 205 9.14 -4.00 7.98
C GLU A 205 9.56 -3.47 9.36
N ASN A 206 8.86 -2.45 9.89
CA ASN A 206 9.13 -1.88 11.22
C ASN A 206 8.65 -2.78 12.39
N LEU A 207 8.38 -4.07 12.15
CA LEU A 207 8.02 -5.07 13.17
C LEU A 207 9.23 -5.72 13.86
N CYS A 208 10.45 -5.44 13.38
CA CYS A 208 11.69 -6.10 13.80
C CYS A 208 12.59 -5.16 14.59
#